data_AF-I2CRU3-F1
#
_entry.id   AF-I2CRU3-F1
#
_cell.length_a   1.000
_cell.length_b   1.000
_cell.length_c   1.000
_cell.angle_alpha   90.00
_cell.angle_beta   90.00
_cell.angle_gamma   90.00
#
_symmetry.space_group_name_H-M   'P 1'
#
loop_
_entity.id
_entity.type
_entity.pdbx_description
1 polymer ?
#
loop_
_entity_poly.entity_id
_entity_poly.type
_entity_poly.pdbx_seq_one_letter_code
_entity_poly.pdbx_strand_id
1 'polypeptide(L)'
;EGDVTTKPVAYEIRTSKYGLPVLACKGSLLFLGQKKARILRAPSYPEADIVRGKEREASLVEMFKRSLALLHLKKANTFAYHLNKRSFWLALCSKAIEVVNIPMAIEVYRALGDGGMVVALEKL
;
A
#
# COMPACT_ATOMS: atom_id res chain seq x y z
N GLU A 1 -35.44 -8.15 0.16
CA GLU A 1 -34.45 -8.88 0.98
C GLU A 1 -33.82 -9.95 0.10
N GLY A 2 -32.52 -9.85 -0.17
CA GLY A 2 -31.79 -10.81 -1.00
C GLY A 2 -30.77 -11.53 -0.15
N ASP A 3 -31.13 -12.70 0.36
CA ASP A 3 -30.23 -13.56 1.13
C ASP A 3 -29.32 -14.31 0.15
N VAL A 4 -28.05 -13.90 0.07
CA VAL A 4 -27.05 -14.56 -0.78
C VAL A 4 -26.59 -15.82 -0.06
N THR A 5 -27.38 -16.89 -0.21
CA THR A 5 -27.03 -18.23 0.23
C THR A 5 -25.83 -18.73 -0.59
N THR A 6 -24.62 -18.43 -0.12
CA THR A 6 -23.39 -19.00 -0.67
C THR A 6 -23.33 -20.47 -0.28
N LYS A 7 -23.59 -21.35 -1.26
CA LYS A 7 -23.45 -22.79 -1.09
C LYS A 7 -21.98 -23.11 -0.75
N PRO A 8 -21.69 -23.92 0.28
CA PRO A 8 -20.33 -24.32 0.58
C PRO A 8 -19.80 -25.20 -0.57
N VAL A 9 -18.77 -24.72 -1.25
CA VAL A 9 -18.03 -25.51 -2.24
C VAL A 9 -17.10 -26.42 -1.46
N ALA A 10 -17.47 -27.70 -1.33
CA ALA A 10 -16.61 -28.72 -0.79
C ALA A 10 -15.53 -29.05 -1.84
N TYR A 11 -14.29 -28.63 -1.58
CA TYR A 11 -13.15 -29.11 -2.34
C TYR A 11 -12.54 -30.30 -1.61
N GLU A 12 -12.47 -31.43 -2.29
CA GLU A 12 -11.85 -32.64 -1.77
C GLU A 12 -10.31 -32.48 -1.90
N ILE A 13 -9.65 -32.06 -0.82
CA ILE A 13 -8.19 -32.12 -0.76
C ILE A 13 -7.82 -33.60 -0.66
N ARG A 14 -7.18 -34.16 -1.69
CA ARG A 14 -6.52 -35.46 -1.59
C ARG A 14 -5.38 -35.35 -0.58
N THR A 15 -5.62 -35.83 0.64
CA THR A 15 -4.64 -35.81 1.72
C THR A 15 -3.61 -36.93 1.53
N SER A 16 -2.33 -36.56 1.64
CA SER A 16 -1.26 -37.51 1.91
C SER A 16 -1.34 -37.94 3.38
N LYS A 17 -1.66 -39.23 3.61
CA LYS A 17 -1.44 -40.10 4.79
C LYS A 17 -1.77 -39.64 6.22
N TYR A 18 -2.11 -38.38 6.49
CA TYR A 18 -2.43 -37.92 7.85
C TYR A 18 -3.61 -36.93 7.87
N GLY A 19 -4.77 -37.42 8.32
CA GLY A 19 -5.83 -36.60 8.92
C GLY A 19 -6.83 -35.95 7.97
N LEU A 20 -8.12 -36.14 8.29
CA LEU A 20 -9.31 -35.61 7.60
C LEU A 20 -9.43 -34.07 7.73
N PRO A 21 -10.08 -33.38 6.78
CA PRO A 21 -10.30 -31.92 6.86
C PRO A 21 -11.45 -31.58 7.82
N VAL A 22 -11.27 -30.52 8.62
CA VAL A 22 -12.31 -29.93 9.48
C VAL A 22 -12.61 -28.52 8.96
N LEU A 23 -13.92 -28.19 8.92
CA LEU A 23 -14.51 -26.98 8.37
C LEU A 23 -13.71 -25.68 8.61
N ALA A 24 -13.52 -24.92 7.53
CA ALA A 24 -13.05 -23.54 7.58
C ALA A 24 -14.25 -22.58 7.69
N CYS A 25 -14.48 -22.03 8.88
CA CYS A 25 -15.38 -20.88 9.07
C CYS A 25 -14.56 -19.68 9.54
N LYS A 26 -14.64 -18.55 8.81
CA LYS A 26 -14.08 -17.24 9.18
C LYS A 26 -12.58 -17.26 9.53
N GLY A 27 -11.75 -17.73 8.60
CA GLY A 27 -10.31 -17.42 8.59
C GLY A 27 -9.45 -18.02 9.70
N SER A 28 -9.95 -18.99 10.47
CA SER A 28 -9.17 -19.70 11.50
C SER A 28 -9.18 -21.20 11.24
N LEU A 29 -8.00 -21.82 11.20
CA LEU A 29 -7.83 -23.28 11.18
C LEU A 29 -7.55 -23.76 12.60
N LEU A 30 -8.38 -24.66 13.13
CA LEU A 30 -8.14 -25.35 14.39
C LEU A 30 -7.69 -26.79 14.10
N PHE A 31 -6.47 -27.13 14.50
CA PHE A 31 -5.99 -28.51 14.47
C PHE A 31 -6.20 -29.13 15.86
N LEU A 32 -7.16 -30.05 15.98
CA LEU A 32 -7.28 -30.90 17.16
C LEU A 32 -6.24 -32.01 17.08
N GLY A 33 -5.07 -31.76 17.67
CA GLY A 33 -4.06 -32.80 17.85
C GLY A 33 -2.63 -32.31 17.76
N GLN A 34 -2.19 -31.47 18.71
CA GLN A 34 -0.87 -31.55 19.34
C GLN A 34 -0.74 -30.46 20.42
N LYS A 35 -0.05 -30.79 21.53
CA LYS A 35 0.04 -30.03 22.80
C LYS A 35 0.65 -28.61 22.71
N LYS A 36 0.83 -28.03 21.53
CA LYS A 36 1.21 -26.62 21.35
C LYS A 36 0.50 -26.07 20.12
N ALA A 37 -0.49 -25.21 20.33
CA ALA A 37 -1.10 -24.45 19.26
C ALA A 37 -0.06 -23.48 18.68
N ARG A 38 0.43 -23.79 17.48
CA ARG A 38 1.25 -22.86 16.69
C ARG A 38 0.30 -22.19 15.71
N ILE A 39 0.15 -20.87 15.79
CA ILE A 39 -0.59 -20.11 14.78
C ILE A 39 0.23 -20.20 13.50
N LEU A 40 -0.09 -21.18 12.66
CA LEU A 40 0.35 -21.19 11.27
C LEU A 40 -0.55 -20.19 10.55
N ARG A 41 -0.02 -19.00 10.25
CA ARG A 41 -0.73 -18.06 9.38
C ARG A 41 -0.95 -18.79 8.06
N ALA A 42 -2.21 -18.92 7.67
CA ALA A 42 -2.58 -19.53 6.39
C ALA A 42 -1.79 -18.84 5.26
N PRO A 43 -1.35 -19.58 4.22
CA PRO A 43 -0.74 -18.96 3.05
C PRO A 43 -1.71 -17.91 2.51
N SER A 44 -1.27 -16.66 2.44
CA SER A 44 -2.12 -15.54 2.05
C SER A 44 -2.56 -15.72 0.60
N TYR A 45 -3.87 -15.71 0.37
CA TYR A 45 -4.43 -15.71 -0.97
C TYR A 45 -3.99 -14.44 -1.71
N PRO A 46 -3.63 -14.53 -2.99
CA PRO A 46 -3.17 -13.37 -3.76
C PRO A 46 -4.18 -12.22 -3.75
N GLU A 47 -5.49 -12.49 -3.75
CA GLU A 47 -6.52 -11.44 -3.68
C GLU A 47 -6.52 -10.68 -2.36
N ALA A 48 -6.26 -11.34 -1.23
CA ALA A 48 -6.20 -10.66 0.08
C ALA A 48 -4.96 -9.73 0.17
N ASP A 49 -3.86 -10.10 -0.47
CA ASP A 49 -2.66 -9.26 -0.55
C ASP A 49 -2.83 -8.12 -1.56
N ILE A 50 -3.59 -8.33 -2.64
CA ILE A 50 -3.97 -7.28 -3.61
C ILE A 50 -4.87 -6.23 -2.94
N VAL A 51 -5.89 -6.65 -2.18
CA VAL A 51 -6.78 -5.73 -1.44
C VAL A 51 -5.98 -4.96 -0.38
N ARG A 52 -5.14 -5.65 0.40
CA ARG A 52 -4.26 -5.03 1.40
C ARG A 52 -3.25 -4.05 0.77
N GLY A 53 -2.76 -4.36 -0.43
CA GLY A 53 -1.88 -3.48 -1.20
C GLY A 53 -2.59 -2.19 -1.62
N LYS A 54 -3.81 -2.31 -2.15
CA LYS A 54 -4.63 -1.15 -2.55
C LYS A 54 -5.00 -0.26 -1.37
N GLU A 55 -5.34 -0.83 -0.21
CA GLU A 55 -5.64 -0.05 1.00
C GLU A 55 -4.44 0.75 1.50
N ARG A 56 -3.24 0.16 1.45
CA ARG A 56 -1.99 0.84 1.82
C ARG A 56 -1.68 2.00 0.90
N GLU A 57 -1.83 1.79 -0.41
CA GLU A 57 -1.63 2.85 -1.40
C GLU A 57 -2.63 3.99 -1.20
N ALA A 58 -3.92 3.69 -1.00
CA ALA A 58 -4.95 4.69 -0.74
C ALA A 58 -4.62 5.52 0.52
N SER A 59 -4.16 4.86 1.59
CA SER A 59 -3.73 5.54 2.82
C SER A 59 -2.54 6.48 2.57
N LEU A 60 -1.53 6.05 1.80
CA LEU A 60 -0.40 6.89 1.43
C LEU A 60 -0.83 8.12 0.60
N VAL A 61 -1.78 7.94 -0.31
CA VAL A 61 -2.34 9.05 -1.10
C VAL A 61 -3.03 10.08 -0.20
N GLU A 62 -3.81 9.62 0.78
CA GLU A 62 -4.48 10.51 1.72
C GLU A 62 -3.48 11.26 2.61
N MET A 63 -2.46 10.57 3.13
CA MET A 63 -1.39 11.18 3.92
C MET A 63 -0.59 12.19 3.11
N PHE A 64 -0.33 11.92 1.82
CA PHE A 64 0.31 12.85 0.91
C PHE A 64 -0.52 14.13 0.74
N LYS A 65 -1.82 13.99 0.41
CA LYS A 65 -2.74 15.13 0.22
C LYS A 65 -2.83 15.99 1.49
N ARG A 66 -2.98 15.35 2.65
CA ARG A 66 -3.02 16.06 3.94
C ARG A 66 -1.70 16.78 4.23
N SER A 67 -0.57 16.14 3.94
CA SER A 67 0.76 16.75 4.15
C SER A 67 0.98 17.95 3.23
N LEU A 68 0.50 17.89 1.98
CA LEU A 68 0.51 19.03 1.06
C LEU A 68 -0.38 20.18 1.56
N ALA A 69 -1.59 19.88 2.01
CA ALA A 69 -2.51 20.90 2.54
C ALA A 69 -1.94 21.62 3.77
N LEU A 70 -1.19 20.90 4.62
CA LEU A 70 -0.52 21.45 5.80
C LEU A 70 0.89 22.00 5.51
N LEU A 71 1.31 22.06 4.24
CA LEU A 71 2.65 22.53 3.82
C LEU A 71 3.83 21.76 4.45
N HIS A 72 3.60 20.53 4.90
CA HIS A 72 4.64 19.64 5.40
C HIS A 72 5.40 18.98 4.24
N LEU A 73 6.11 19.78 3.44
CA LEU A 73 6.69 19.35 2.17
C LEU A 73 7.67 18.17 2.30
N LYS A 74 8.49 18.14 3.36
CA LYS A 74 9.41 17.00 3.61
C LYS A 74 8.67 15.67 3.78
N LYS A 75 7.55 15.68 4.53
CA LYS A 75 6.72 14.47 4.71
C LYS A 75 6.01 14.10 3.41
N ALA A 76 5.49 15.08 2.69
CA ALA A 76 4.88 14.87 1.38
C ALA A 76 5.89 14.26 0.39
N ASN A 77 7.16 14.68 0.42
CA ASN A 77 8.24 14.09 -0.39
C ASN A 77 8.43 12.59 -0.07
N THR A 78 8.51 12.22 1.21
CA THR A 78 8.62 10.80 1.61
C THR A 78 7.43 9.97 1.11
N PHE A 79 6.20 10.49 1.20
CA PHE A 79 5.02 9.79 0.69
C PHE A 79 5.02 9.72 -0.85
N ALA A 80 5.44 10.77 -1.55
CA ALA A 80 5.59 10.76 -3.01
C ALA A 80 6.61 9.71 -3.47
N TYR A 81 7.71 9.55 -2.73
CA TYR A 81 8.70 8.50 -2.96
C TYR A 81 8.11 7.10 -2.83
N HIS A 82 7.32 6.84 -1.78
CA HIS A 82 6.65 5.54 -1.60
C HIS A 82 5.57 5.27 -2.65
N LEU A 83 4.86 6.30 -3.09
CA LEU A 83 3.85 6.19 -4.15
C LEU A 83 4.49 6.00 -5.54
N ASN A 84 5.70 6.53 -5.74
CA ASN A 84 6.50 6.41 -6.96
C ASN A 84 5.74 6.69 -8.27
N LYS A 85 4.79 7.63 -8.26
CA LYS A 85 4.09 8.09 -9.47
C LYS A 85 4.47 9.52 -9.79
N ARG A 86 4.81 9.77 -11.06
CA ARG A 86 5.20 11.10 -11.57
C ARG A 86 4.19 12.19 -11.23
N SER A 87 2.89 11.88 -11.20
CA SER A 87 1.83 12.83 -10.86
C SER A 87 1.97 13.42 -9.45
N PHE A 88 2.38 12.63 -8.45
CA PHE A 88 2.57 13.12 -7.08
C PHE A 88 3.81 14.00 -6.94
N TRP A 89 4.88 13.66 -7.65
CA TRP A 89 6.08 14.50 -7.72
C TRP A 89 5.79 15.86 -8.37
N LEU A 90 5.01 15.88 -9.46
CA LEU A 90 4.59 17.13 -10.09
C LEU A 90 3.73 17.98 -9.16
N ALA A 91 2.74 17.38 -8.49
CA ALA A 91 1.90 18.09 -7.53
C ALA A 91 2.71 18.69 -6.37
N LEU A 92 3.71 17.95 -5.86
CA LEU A 92 4.61 18.42 -4.81
C LEU A 92 5.48 19.58 -5.32
N CYS A 93 6.01 19.46 -6.52
CA CYS A 93 6.82 20.49 -7.15
C CYS A 93 6.04 21.79 -7.36
N SER A 94 4.85 21.72 -7.97
CA SER A 94 3.97 22.87 -8.14
C SER A 94 3.69 23.54 -6.80
N LYS A 95 3.41 22.75 -5.75
CA LYS A 95 3.18 23.32 -4.42
C LYS A 95 4.43 23.94 -3.80
N ALA A 96 5.59 23.33 -3.98
CA ALA A 96 6.87 23.87 -3.48
C ALA A 96 7.21 25.22 -4.13
N ILE A 97 6.94 25.37 -5.43
CA ILE A 97 7.13 26.63 -6.17
C ILE A 97 6.12 27.69 -5.69
N GLU A 98 4.84 27.34 -5.53
CA GLU A 98 3.81 28.26 -5.02
C GLU A 98 4.18 28.88 -3.67
N VAL A 99 4.77 28.08 -2.77
CA VAL A 99 5.21 28.55 -1.44
C VAL A 99 6.65 29.02 -1.41
N VAL A 100 7.29 29.15 -2.58
CA VAL A 100 8.66 29.65 -2.76
C VAL A 100 9.70 28.84 -1.95
N ASN A 101 9.45 27.54 -1.77
CA ASN A 101 10.43 26.62 -1.18
C ASN A 101 11.36 26.07 -2.27
N ILE A 102 12.31 26.90 -2.69
CA ILE A 102 13.27 26.59 -3.75
C ILE A 102 14.09 25.32 -3.45
N PRO A 103 14.62 25.08 -2.23
CA PRO A 103 15.38 23.87 -1.93
C PRO A 103 14.59 22.58 -2.18
N MET A 104 13.31 22.55 -1.77
CA MET A 104 12.46 21.38 -2.00
C MET A 104 12.10 21.23 -3.48
N ALA A 105 11.86 22.34 -4.20
CA ALA A 105 11.59 22.29 -5.63
C ALA A 105 12.78 21.70 -6.40
N ILE A 106 14.02 22.10 -6.06
CA ILE A 106 15.25 21.55 -6.63
C ILE A 106 15.37 20.05 -6.34
N GLU A 107 15.17 19.60 -5.09
CA GLU A 107 15.22 18.18 -4.74
C GLU A 107 14.23 17.34 -5.58
N VAL A 108 13.00 17.85 -5.72
CA VAL A 108 11.94 17.16 -6.50
C VAL A 108 12.25 17.16 -8.00
N TYR A 109 12.76 18.27 -8.57
CA TYR A 109 13.14 18.31 -9.98
C TYR A 109 14.34 17.41 -10.29
N ARG A 110 15.31 17.31 -9.37
CA ARG A 110 16.41 16.33 -9.47
C ARG A 110 15.86 14.89 -9.48
N ALA A 111 14.89 14.58 -8.61
CA ALA A 111 14.24 13.27 -8.58
C ALA A 111 13.42 12.98 -9.86
N LEU A 112 12.86 14.02 -10.49
CA LEU A 112 12.15 13.93 -11.78
C LEU A 112 13.09 13.83 -12.99
N GLY A 113 14.39 14.12 -12.82
CA GLY A 113 15.39 14.18 -13.88
C GLY A 113 15.31 15.43 -14.75
N ASP A 114 14.65 16.49 -14.29
CA ASP A 114 14.55 17.76 -15.02
C ASP A 114 15.72 18.69 -14.68
N GLY A 115 16.86 18.44 -15.33
CA GLY A 115 18.08 19.23 -15.12
C GLY A 115 17.95 20.69 -15.54
N GLY A 116 17.08 21.00 -16.51
CA GLY A 116 16.86 22.37 -16.98
C GLY A 116 16.22 23.22 -15.87
N MET A 117 15.19 22.69 -15.23
CA MET A 117 14.53 23.35 -14.10
C MET A 117 15.44 23.48 -12.88
N VAL A 118 16.27 22.47 -12.59
CA VAL A 118 17.25 22.54 -11.49
C VAL A 118 18.23 23.70 -11.70
N VAL A 119 18.84 23.80 -12.89
CA VAL A 119 19.79 24.88 -13.19
C VAL A 119 19.11 26.25 -13.20
N ALA A 120 17.85 26.34 -13.64
CA ALA A 120 17.10 27.60 -13.60
C ALA A 120 16.83 28.05 -12.16
N LEU A 121 16.43 27.12 -11.28
CA LEU A 121 16.15 27.40 -9.87
C LEU A 121 17.40 27.67 -9.03
N GLU A 122 18.54 27.04 -9.35
CA GLU A 122 19.81 27.30 -8.67
C GLU A 122 20.41 28.69 -8.98
N LYS A 123 19.91 29.34 -10.03
CA LYS A 123 20.35 30.69 -10.44
C LYS A 123 19.48 31.82 -9.88
N LEU A 124 18.36 31.49 -9.23
CA LEU A 124 17.47 32.44 -8.54
C LEU A 124 17.98 32.70 -7.12
#